data_AF-A0A530QG78-F1
#
_entry.id   AF-A0A530QG78-F1
#
_cell.length_a   1.000
_cell.length_b   1.000
_cell.length_c   1.000
_cell.angle_alpha   90.00
_cell.angle_beta   90.00
_cell.angle_gamma   90.00
#
_symmetry.space_group_name_H-M   'P 1'
#
loop_
_entity.id
_entity.type
_entity.pdbx_description
1 polymer ?
#
loop_
_entity_poly.entity_id
_entity_poly.type
_entity_poly.pdbx_seq_one_letter_code
_entity_poly.pdbx_strand_id
1 'polypeptide(L)'
;VLGGGDVGRHFRPRRLTPTHHWAKAQGAVFVEVGQWMRAQYFARAGETHWRQSVDREARAVRGAVGLCDVTTLGKIDVQGADVGEFLNRLYCNMMATLKVGRVRYGLML
;
A
#
# COMPACT_ATOMS: atom_id res chain seq x y z
N VAL A 1 6.93 -28.72 -23.26
CA VAL A 1 6.37 -28.38 -21.94
C VAL A 1 5.16 -27.48 -22.15
N LEU A 2 3.98 -27.83 -21.65
CA LEU A 2 2.70 -27.14 -21.91
C LEU A 2 2.54 -25.76 -21.25
N GLY A 3 3.61 -25.19 -20.68
CA GLY A 3 3.55 -23.99 -19.82
C GLY A 3 4.21 -22.73 -20.36
N GLY A 4 4.78 -22.71 -21.58
CA GLY A 4 5.21 -21.48 -22.27
C GLY A 4 6.24 -20.55 -21.58
N GLY A 5 6.74 -20.87 -20.38
CA GLY A 5 7.54 -19.96 -19.55
C GLY A 5 6.83 -19.48 -18.28
N ASP A 6 5.55 -19.75 -18.12
CA ASP A 6 4.72 -19.40 -16.95
C ASP A 6 4.98 -20.34 -15.77
N VAL A 7 6.22 -20.34 -15.27
CA VAL A 7 6.65 -21.17 -14.15
C VAL A 7 7.44 -20.36 -13.12
N GLY A 8 7.37 -20.79 -11.85
CA GLY A 8 8.13 -20.19 -10.76
C GLY A 8 7.91 -18.67 -10.66
N ARG A 9 8.99 -17.88 -10.76
CA ARG A 9 8.95 -16.41 -10.67
C ARG A 9 8.32 -15.74 -11.89
N HIS A 10 8.19 -16.45 -13.02
CA HIS A 10 7.63 -15.95 -14.27
C HIS A 10 6.15 -16.30 -14.44
N PHE A 11 5.57 -17.07 -13.52
CA PHE A 11 4.15 -17.42 -13.54
C PHE A 11 3.22 -16.20 -13.51
N ARG A 12 3.64 -15.09 -12.87
CA ARG A 12 2.89 -13.83 -12.85
C ARG A 12 3.82 -12.62 -12.69
N PRO A 13 3.41 -11.42 -13.15
CA PRO A 13 4.16 -10.20 -12.93
C PRO A 13 4.37 -9.91 -11.44
N ARG A 14 5.58 -9.44 -11.11
CA ARG A 14 5.94 -8.96 -9.77
C ARG A 14 6.24 -7.47 -9.85
N ARG A 15 5.38 -6.67 -9.25
CA ARG A 15 5.51 -5.21 -9.21
C ARG A 15 6.27 -4.80 -7.96
N LEU A 16 7.32 -4.01 -8.15
CA LEU A 16 8.17 -3.48 -7.08
C LEU A 16 7.90 -1.98 -6.92
N THR A 17 7.79 -1.50 -5.69
CA THR A 17 7.67 -0.06 -5.43
C THR A 17 9.02 0.64 -5.67
N PRO A 18 9.06 1.96 -5.87
CA PRO A 18 10.32 2.71 -6.00
C PRO A 18 11.26 2.51 -4.80
N THR A 19 10.72 2.25 -3.62
CA THR A 19 11.51 2.04 -2.40
C THR A 19 11.97 0.59 -2.20
N HIS A 20 11.61 -0.35 -3.10
CA HIS A 20 11.83 -1.78 -2.89
C HIS A 20 13.29 -2.13 -2.60
N HIS A 21 14.23 -1.58 -3.36
CA HIS A 21 15.66 -1.85 -3.18
C HIS A 21 16.19 -1.29 -1.86
N TRP A 22 15.76 -0.10 -1.47
CA TRP A 22 16.09 0.48 -0.17
C TRP A 22 15.53 -0.39 0.95
N ALA A 23 14.25 -0.77 0.87
CA ALA A 23 13.61 -1.59 1.89
C ALA A 23 14.31 -2.95 2.05
N LYS A 24 14.68 -3.58 0.93
CA LYS A 24 15.46 -4.83 0.94
C LYS A 24 16.81 -4.66 1.64
N ALA A 25 17.53 -3.56 1.38
CA ALA A 25 18.79 -3.26 2.04
C ALA A 25 18.63 -3.01 3.55
N GLN A 26 17.46 -2.53 3.99
CA GLN A 26 17.12 -2.35 5.41
C GLN A 26 16.60 -3.61 6.11
N GLY A 27 16.61 -4.78 5.44
CA GLY A 27 16.13 -6.04 6.04
C GLY A 27 14.61 -6.18 6.03
N ALA A 28 13.91 -5.55 5.09
CA ALA A 28 12.48 -5.75 4.93
C ALA A 28 12.15 -7.21 4.58
N VAL A 29 11.18 -7.76 5.30
CA VAL A 29 10.48 -8.99 4.92
C VAL A 29 9.31 -8.59 4.03
N PHE A 30 9.16 -9.26 2.88
CA PHE A 30 8.16 -8.90 1.87
C PHE A 30 6.97 -9.87 1.86
N VAL A 31 5.79 -9.31 1.59
CA VAL A 31 4.54 -10.05 1.36
C VAL A 31 3.98 -9.72 -0.02
N GLU A 32 3.32 -10.69 -0.65
CA GLU A 32 2.59 -10.49 -1.90
C GLU A 32 1.19 -9.92 -1.63
N VAL A 33 0.87 -8.78 -2.26
CA VAL A 33 -0.46 -8.15 -2.21
C VAL A 33 -0.93 -7.94 -3.64
N GLY A 34 -1.75 -8.87 -4.13
CA GLY A 34 -1.98 -9.00 -5.57
C GLY A 34 -0.67 -9.30 -6.29
N GLN A 35 -0.29 -8.45 -7.24
CA GLN A 35 1.00 -8.53 -7.95
C GLN A 35 2.13 -7.73 -7.28
N TRP A 36 1.84 -6.96 -6.22
CA TRP A 36 2.84 -6.12 -5.56
C TRP A 36 3.64 -6.87 -4.50
N MET A 37 4.95 -6.64 -4.45
CA MET A 37 5.79 -7.02 -3.32
C MET A 37 5.86 -5.85 -2.32
N ARG A 38 5.16 -5.96 -1.19
CA ARG A 38 5.14 -4.91 -0.15
C ARG A 38 6.02 -5.30 1.03
N ALA A 39 6.74 -4.34 1.60
CA ALA A 39 7.42 -4.54 2.88
C ALA A 39 6.37 -4.77 3.96
N GLN A 40 6.45 -5.91 4.65
CA GLN A 40 5.53 -6.31 5.71
C GLN A 40 6.02 -5.82 7.08
N TYR A 41 7.33 -5.96 7.33
CA TYR A 41 8.04 -5.46 8.52
C TYR A 41 9.55 -5.44 8.24
N PHE A 42 10.31 -4.73 9.06
CA PHE A 42 11.77 -4.58 8.97
C PHE A 42 12.43 -5.25 10.17
N ALA A 43 13.01 -6.44 9.95
CA ALA A 43 13.64 -7.20 11.00
C ALA A 43 14.99 -6.59 11.41
N ARG A 44 15.28 -6.57 12.71
CA ARG A 44 16.58 -6.20 13.28
C ARG A 44 17.31 -7.43 13.81
N ALA A 45 18.63 -7.35 13.89
CA ALA A 45 19.44 -8.39 14.50
C ALA A 45 18.97 -8.70 15.94
N GLY A 46 18.83 -9.99 16.25
CA GLY A 46 18.31 -10.46 17.55
C GLY A 46 16.79 -10.62 17.61
N GLU A 47 16.03 -10.12 16.63
CA GLU A 47 14.60 -10.39 16.53
C GLU A 47 14.40 -11.76 15.86
N THR A 48 13.86 -12.72 16.59
CA THR A 48 13.68 -14.12 16.15
C THR A 48 12.26 -14.43 15.70
N HIS A 49 11.30 -13.54 15.99
CA HIS A 49 9.91 -13.71 15.61
C HIS A 49 9.33 -12.40 15.04
N TRP A 50 8.55 -12.50 13.97
CA TRP A 50 7.98 -11.34 13.25
C TRP A 50 7.26 -10.35 14.17
N ARG A 51 6.58 -10.86 15.21
CA ARG A 51 5.82 -10.05 16.16
C ARG A 51 6.71 -9.08 16.92
N GLN A 52 7.97 -9.45 17.20
CA GLN A 52 8.92 -8.57 17.89
C GLN A 52 9.20 -7.32 17.05
N SER A 53 9.48 -7.50 15.76
CA SER A 53 9.68 -6.40 14.81
C SER A 53 8.44 -5.51 14.70
N VAL A 54 7.25 -6.11 14.51
CA VAL A 54 6.00 -5.37 14.38
C VAL A 54 5.63 -4.62 15.66
N ASP A 55 5.78 -5.24 16.83
CA ASP A 55 5.50 -4.59 18.11
C ASP A 55 6.48 -3.44 18.38
N ARG A 56 7.76 -3.59 18.03
CA ARG A 56 8.74 -2.48 18.08
C ARG A 56 8.34 -1.36 17.14
N GLU A 57 8.02 -1.65 15.88
CA GLU A 57 7.62 -0.67 14.88
C GLU A 57 6.36 0.09 15.33
N ALA A 58 5.33 -0.63 15.77
CA ALA A 58 4.09 -0.03 16.26
C ALA A 58 4.33 0.92 17.46
N ARG A 59 5.16 0.50 18.43
CA ARG A 59 5.55 1.36 19.56
C ARG A 59 6.37 2.56 19.09
N ALA A 60 7.31 2.38 18.16
CA ALA A 60 8.14 3.45 17.64
C ALA A 60 7.32 4.51 16.90
N VAL A 61 6.36 4.11 16.06
CA VAL A 61 5.48 5.07 15.36
C VAL A 61 4.57 5.82 16.32
N ARG A 62 4.07 5.16 17.38
CA ARG A 62 3.22 5.82 18.40
C ARG A 62 4.01 6.73 19.33
N GLY A 63 5.26 6.39 19.63
CA GLY A 63 6.11 7.17 20.53
C GLY A 63 6.94 8.26 19.82
N ALA A 64 7.08 8.18 18.51
CA ALA A 64 7.88 9.11 17.72
C ALA A 64 7.35 9.24 16.28
N VAL A 65 8.04 8.64 15.32
CA VAL A 65 7.74 8.76 13.89
C VAL A 65 8.06 7.45 13.17
N GLY A 66 7.31 7.17 12.11
CA GLY A 66 7.58 6.04 11.22
C GLY A 66 7.33 6.41 9.77
N LEU A 67 7.90 5.62 8.87
CA LEU A 67 7.71 5.73 7.42
C LEU A 67 7.01 4.46 6.92
N CYS A 68 5.97 4.63 6.09
CA CYS A 68 5.27 3.53 5.45
C CYS A 68 5.17 3.80 3.95
N ASP A 69 5.64 2.86 3.12
CA ASP A 69 5.45 2.94 1.68
C ASP A 69 4.01 2.53 1.30
N VAL A 70 3.21 3.52 0.93
CA VAL A 70 1.81 3.39 0.48
C VAL A 70 1.66 3.55 -1.05
N THR A 71 2.76 3.43 -1.80
CA THR A 71 2.77 3.60 -3.27
C THR A 71 1.81 2.65 -3.99
N THR A 72 1.50 1.49 -3.39
CA THR A 72 0.66 0.47 -4.02
C THR A 72 -0.83 0.80 -4.09
N LEU A 73 -1.31 1.84 -3.40
CA LEU A 73 -2.72 2.24 -3.44
C LEU A 73 -3.10 2.73 -4.86
N GLY A 74 -4.31 2.38 -5.30
CA GLY A 74 -4.89 2.94 -6.53
C GLY A 74 -5.08 4.45 -6.38
N LYS A 75 -4.76 5.20 -7.44
CA LYS A 75 -4.82 6.66 -7.47
C LYS A 75 -5.46 7.06 -8.79
N ILE A 76 -6.52 7.86 -8.73
CA ILE A 76 -7.27 8.35 -9.89
C ILE A 76 -7.47 9.85 -9.65
N ASP A 77 -7.09 10.66 -10.63
CA ASP A 77 -7.40 12.09 -10.66
C ASP A 77 -8.64 12.30 -11.53
N VAL A 78 -9.63 13.03 -11.01
CA VAL A 78 -10.95 13.19 -11.63
C VAL A 78 -11.25 14.67 -11.74
N GLN A 79 -11.50 15.15 -12.96
CA GLN A 79 -11.67 16.57 -13.28
C GLN A 79 -12.92 16.80 -14.13
N GLY A 80 -13.60 17.93 -13.91
CA GLY A 80 -14.82 18.31 -14.63
C GLY A 80 -15.82 19.07 -13.75
N ALA A 81 -16.80 19.72 -14.37
CA ALA A 81 -17.82 20.49 -13.65
C ALA A 81 -18.72 19.61 -12.76
N ASP A 82 -18.96 18.37 -13.18
CA ASP A 82 -19.91 17.46 -12.53
C ASP A 82 -19.27 16.46 -11.55
N VAL A 83 -17.98 16.62 -11.23
CA VAL A 83 -17.24 15.66 -10.37
C VAL A 83 -17.88 15.49 -9.00
N GLY A 84 -18.38 16.58 -8.39
CA GLY A 84 -19.05 16.49 -7.10
C GLY A 84 -20.27 15.57 -7.14
N GLU A 85 -21.10 15.73 -8.17
CA GLU A 85 -22.31 14.92 -8.34
C GLU A 85 -21.99 13.48 -8.76
N PHE A 86 -20.99 13.28 -9.63
CA PHE A 86 -20.49 11.95 -9.97
C PHE A 86 -20.03 11.18 -8.72
N LEU A 87 -19.25 11.81 -7.85
CA LEU A 87 -18.76 11.18 -6.62
C LEU A 87 -19.89 10.92 -5.61
N ASN A 88 -20.93 11.75 -5.54
CA ASN A 88 -22.11 11.49 -4.72
C ASN A 88 -22.87 10.23 -5.14
N ARG A 89 -22.87 9.90 -6.43
CA ARG A 89 -23.51 8.69 -6.95
C ARG A 89 -22.69 7.43 -6.70
N LEU A 90 -21.36 7.58 -6.68
CA LEU A 90 -20.43 6.47 -6.54
C LEU A 90 -20.18 6.07 -5.08
N TYR A 91 -20.15 7.05 -4.18
CA TYR A 91 -19.85 6.83 -2.77
C TYR A 91 -21.12 6.87 -1.91
N CYS A 92 -21.14 6.09 -0.83
CA CYS A 92 -22.28 6.05 0.09
C CYS A 92 -22.50 7.36 0.87
N ASN A 93 -21.48 8.20 0.99
CA ASN A 93 -21.54 9.47 1.69
C ASN A 93 -21.44 10.66 0.72
N MET A 94 -22.02 11.79 1.12
CA MET A 94 -21.98 13.04 0.35
C MET A 94 -20.52 13.47 0.14
N MET A 95 -20.09 13.61 -1.12
CA MET A 95 -18.75 14.04 -1.52
C MET A 95 -18.74 15.49 -2.02
N ALA A 96 -19.80 15.94 -2.71
CA ALA A 96 -19.87 17.25 -3.35
C ALA A 96 -19.66 18.45 -2.41
N THR A 97 -19.90 18.28 -1.11
CA THR A 97 -19.73 19.34 -0.10
C THR A 97 -18.31 19.45 0.46
N LEU A 98 -17.38 18.60 0.01
CA LEU A 98 -16.00 18.63 0.48
C LEU A 98 -15.29 19.89 -0.02
N LYS A 99 -14.79 20.71 0.91
CA LYS A 99 -14.04 21.92 0.60
C LYS A 99 -12.66 21.55 0.03
N VAL A 100 -12.13 22.38 -0.87
CA VAL A 100 -10.76 22.26 -1.41
C VAL A 100 -9.73 22.19 -0.28
N GLY A 101 -8.69 21.35 -0.45
CA GLY A 101 -7.64 21.15 0.55
C GLY A 101 -8.04 20.25 1.73
N ARG A 102 -9.19 19.56 1.64
CA ARG A 102 -9.64 18.57 2.62
C ARG A 102 -9.68 17.17 2.00
N VAL A 103 -9.65 16.15 2.87
CA VAL A 103 -9.79 14.73 2.52
C VAL A 103 -11.05 14.18 3.17
N ARG A 104 -11.74 13.28 2.47
CA ARG A 104 -12.89 12.53 2.98
C ARG A 104 -12.70 11.05 2.65
N TYR A 105 -12.87 10.19 3.64
CA TYR A 105 -12.98 8.75 3.42
C TYR A 105 -14.39 8.43 2.93
N GLY A 106 -14.49 7.54 1.94
CA GLY A 106 -15.74 7.08 1.38
C GLY A 106 -15.72 5.60 1.09
N LEU A 107 -16.91 5.00 1.11
CA LEU A 107 -17.12 3.61 0.74
C LEU A 107 -17.88 3.55 -0.59
N MET A 108 -17.47 2.63 -1.47
CA MET A 108 -18.19 2.27 -2.69
C MET A 108 -18.78 0.87 -2.47
N LEU A 109 -20.02 0.65 -2.92
CA LEU A 109 -20.75 -0.62 -2.80
C LEU A 109 -21.10 -1.17 -4.18
#